data_AF-A0A7V2WXZ8-F1
#
_entry.id   AF-A0A7V2WXZ8-F1
#
_cell.length_a   1.000
_cell.length_b   1.000
_cell.length_c   1.000
_cell.angle_alpha   90.00
_cell.angle_beta   90.00
_cell.angle_gamma   90.00
#
_symmetry.space_group_name_H-M   'P 1'
#
loop_
_entity.id
_entity.type
_entity.pdbx_description
1 polymer ?
#
loop_
_entity_poly.entity_id
_entity_poly.type
_entity_poly.pdbx_seq_one_letter_code
_entity_poly.pdbx_strand_id
1 'polypeptide(L)' 'MRTIIDLPEDLVARLDRLRRQAGVSRAELVRRAVRHYVEHVAGGTARIPPGKVFGLWRGRGVDGLAYQERIRGEWDGR' A
#
# COMPACT_ATOMS: atom_id res chain seq x y z
N MET A 1 12.39 2.67 14.34
CA MET A 1 13.54 3.32 13.67
C MET A 1 13.51 4.81 13.99
N ARG A 2 14.67 5.47 14.14
CA ARG A 2 14.77 6.93 14.29
C ARG A 2 15.46 7.48 13.05
N THR A 3 14.94 8.60 12.54
CA THR A 3 15.48 9.32 11.39
C THR A 3 15.58 10.79 11.77
N ILE A 4 16.66 11.44 11.35
CA ILE A 4 16.82 12.89 11.43
C ILE A 4 16.46 13.43 10.05
N ILE A 5 15.62 14.47 10.02
CA ILE A 5 15.21 15.17 8.81
C ILE A 5 15.40 16.67 9.02
N ASP A 6 15.83 17.36 7.99
CA ASP A 6 15.86 18.81 7.96
C ASP A 6 14.50 19.33 7.47
N LEU A 7 13.93 20.28 8.20
CA LEU A 7 12.67 20.93 7.85
C LEU A 7 12.86 22.44 7.89
N PRO A 8 12.32 23.18 6.90
CA PRO A 8 12.28 24.64 6.94
C PRO A 8 11.59 25.15 8.22
N GLU A 9 12.09 26.24 8.79
CA GLU A 9 11.57 26.82 10.04
C GLU A 9 10.08 27.17 9.94
N ASP A 10 9.64 27.68 8.79
CA ASP A 10 8.24 28.02 8.56
C ASP A 10 7.32 26.78 8.58
N LEU A 11 7.82 25.64 8.11
CA LEU A 11 7.11 24.38 8.16
C LEU A 11 7.02 23.84 9.60
N VAL A 12 8.11 23.96 10.37
CA VAL A 12 8.12 23.61 11.80
C VAL A 12 7.09 24.45 12.56
N ALA A 13 7.03 25.76 12.31
CA ALA A 13 6.06 26.64 12.92
C ALA A 13 4.60 26.25 12.59
N ARG A 14 4.33 25.84 11.34
CA ARG A 14 3.00 25.34 10.91
C ARG A 14 2.64 24.03 11.61
N LEU A 15 3.56 23.06 11.69
CA LEU A 15 3.35 21.80 12.42
C LEU A 15 3.04 22.06 13.90
N ASP A 16 3.66 23.06 14.50
CA ASP A 16 3.43 23.44 15.90
C ASP A 16 2.04 24.05 16.15
N ARG A 17 1.47 24.76 15.18
CA ARG A 17 0.07 25.21 15.28
C ARG A 17 -0.88 24.03 15.17
N LEU A 18 -0.66 23.15 14.19
CA LEU A 18 -1.49 21.96 13.97
C LEU A 18 -1.47 20.99 15.15
N ARG A 19 -0.31 20.76 15.78
CA ARG A 19 -0.23 19.87 16.94
C ARG A 19 -1.03 20.38 18.13
N ARG A 20 -1.06 21.70 18.34
CA ARG A 20 -1.84 22.33 19.42
C ARG A 20 -3.34 22.18 19.17
N GLN A 21 -3.78 22.39 17.93
CA GLN A 21 -5.18 22.21 17.54
C GLN A 21 -5.62 20.75 17.65
N ALA A 22 -4.77 19.81 17.24
CA ALA A 22 -5.08 18.38 17.26
C ALA A 22 -4.84 17.70 18.62
N GLY A 23 -4.21 18.37 19.59
CA GLY A 23 -3.88 17.80 20.90
C GLY A 23 -2.90 16.63 20.86
N VAL A 24 -1.98 16.58 19.88
CA VAL A 24 -1.03 15.47 19.70
C VAL A 24 0.43 15.93 19.76
N SER A 25 1.35 14.98 19.93
CA SER A 25 2.78 15.26 19.84
C SER A 25 3.20 15.62 18.40
N ARG A 26 4.29 16.38 18.26
CA ARG A 26 4.88 16.70 16.95
C ARG A 26 5.24 15.45 16.16
N ALA A 27 5.81 14.44 16.83
CA ALA A 27 6.17 13.16 16.22
C ALA A 27 4.95 12.39 15.70
N GLU A 28 3.82 12.46 16.39
CA GLU A 28 2.58 11.83 15.94
C GLU A 28 2.03 12.50 14.68
N LEU A 29 2.06 13.84 14.62
CA LEU A 29 1.64 14.59 13.44
C LEU A 29 2.49 14.21 12.21
N VAL A 30 3.82 14.10 12.38
CA VAL A 30 4.74 13.68 11.31
C VAL A 30 4.46 12.24 10.87
N ARG A 31 4.24 11.31 11.81
CA ARG A 31 3.87 9.92 11.47
C ARG A 31 2.58 9.83 10.65
N ARG A 32 1.56 10.63 11.01
CA ARG A 32 0.30 10.70 10.25
C ARG A 32 0.52 11.24 8.85
N ALA A 33 1.31 12.32 8.72
CA ALA A 33 1.64 12.90 7.42
C ALA A 33 2.39 11.90 6.51
N VAL A 34 3.39 11.19 7.04
CA VAL A 34 4.12 10.16 6.30
C VAL A 34 3.21 9.00 5.90
N ARG A 35 2.36 8.51 6.82
CA ARG A 35 1.39 7.45 6.50
C ARG A 35 0.45 7.88 5.38
N HIS A 36 -0.16 9.04 5.52
CA HIS A 36 -1.04 9.61 4.52
C HIS A 36 -0.33 9.75 3.17
N TYR A 37 0.89 10.28 3.16
CA TYR A 37 1.68 10.40 1.95
C TYR A 37 1.94 9.03 1.30
N VAL A 38 2.37 8.03 2.08
CA VAL A 38 2.59 6.67 1.56
C VAL A 38 1.29 6.07 1.02
N GLU A 39 0.17 6.20 1.72
CA GLU A 39 -1.12 5.67 1.27
C GLU A 39 -1.62 6.34 -0.02
N HIS A 40 -1.44 7.66 -0.15
CA HIS A 40 -1.94 8.43 -1.29
C HIS A 40 -1.00 8.39 -2.50
N VAL A 41 0.32 8.38 -2.27
CA VAL A 41 1.33 8.35 -3.34
C VAL A 41 1.66 6.92 -3.77
N ALA A 42 1.75 5.96 -2.84
CA ALA A 42 1.86 4.55 -3.20
C ALA A 42 0.52 3.93 -3.66
N GLY A 43 -0.57 4.70 -3.62
CA GLY A 43 -1.85 4.40 -4.26
C GLY A 43 -1.78 4.24 -5.80
N GLY A 44 -0.63 4.52 -6.43
CA GLY A 44 -0.36 4.18 -7.83
C GLY A 44 0.20 2.77 -8.07
N THR A 45 0.70 2.10 -7.03
CA THR A 45 1.07 0.67 -7.10
C THR A 45 0.17 -0.09 -6.15
N ALA A 46 -0.99 -0.49 -6.68
CA ALA A 46 -1.90 -1.42 -6.03
C ALA A 46 -1.15 -2.71 -5.63
N ARG A 47 -0.55 -2.74 -4.44
CA ARG A 47 -0.31 -3.98 -3.72
C ARG A 47 -1.68 -4.44 -3.30
N ILE A 48 -2.26 -5.33 -4.11
CA ILE A 48 -3.27 -6.27 -3.67
C ILE A 48 -2.87 -6.70 -2.25
N PRO A 49 -3.69 -6.43 -1.22
CA PRO A 49 -3.37 -6.83 0.15
C PRO A 49 -2.96 -8.31 0.14
N PRO A 50 -1.97 -8.75 0.93
CA PRO A 50 -1.52 -10.14 0.92
C PRO A 50 -2.65 -11.16 1.19
N GLY A 51 -3.82 -10.73 1.68
CA GLY A 51 -5.04 -11.54 1.80
C GLY A 51 -5.99 -11.55 0.58
N LYS A 52 -5.79 -10.70 -0.44
CA LYS A 52 -6.58 -10.66 -1.68
C LYS A 52 -5.98 -11.48 -2.84
N VAL A 53 -4.84 -12.14 -2.64
CA VAL A 53 -4.25 -13.10 -3.59
C VAL A 53 -4.74 -14.53 -3.36
N PHE A 54 -5.09 -14.89 -2.12
CA PHE A 54 -5.69 -16.19 -1.81
C PHE A 54 -7.16 -16.23 -2.24
N GLY A 55 -7.52 -17.23 -3.05
CA GLY A 55 -8.90 -17.41 -3.50
C GLY A 55 -9.30 -16.62 -4.75
N LEU A 56 -8.35 -16.06 -5.53
CA LEU A 56 -8.61 -15.42 -6.82
C LEU A 56 -9.42 -16.31 -7.79
N TRP A 57 -9.30 -17.63 -7.63
CA TRP A 57 -10.00 -18.65 -8.43
C TRP A 57 -11.34 -19.10 -7.84
N ARG A 58 -11.67 -18.73 -6.60
CA ARG A 58 -12.83 -19.24 -5.86
C ARG A 58 -14.17 -18.99 -6.55
N GLY A 59 -14.28 -17.90 -7.33
CA GLY A 59 -15.49 -17.53 -8.06
C GLY A 59 -15.49 -17.87 -9.55
N ARG A 60 -14.43 -18.48 -10.08
CA ARG A 60 -14.34 -18.73 -11.53
C ARG A 60 -15.12 -19.96 -11.99
N GLY A 61 -15.48 -20.87 -11.08
CA GLY A 61 -16.30 -22.05 -11.41
C GLY A 61 -15.68 -22.99 -12.44
N VAL A 62 -14.37 -22.87 -12.70
CA VAL A 62 -13.63 -23.64 -13.71
C VAL A 62 -12.69 -24.59 -12.97
N ASP A 63 -12.65 -25.84 -13.44
CA ASP A 63 -11.69 -26.82 -12.96
C ASP A 63 -10.25 -26.41 -13.30
N GLY A 64 -9.36 -26.48 -12.30
CA GLY A 64 -7.99 -25.99 -12.43
C GLY A 64 -7.17 -26.79 -13.44
N LEU A 65 -7.36 -28.11 -13.48
CA LEU A 65 -6.64 -29.01 -14.37
C LEU A 65 -7.09 -28.83 -15.81
N ALA A 66 -8.41 -28.81 -16.06
CA ALA A 66 -8.97 -28.56 -17.38
C ALA A 66 -8.56 -27.20 -17.94
N TYR A 67 -8.46 -26.17 -17.08
CA TYR A 67 -7.94 -24.88 -17.50
C TYR A 67 -6.46 -24.96 -17.90
N GLN A 68 -5.64 -25.64 -17.10
CA GLN A 68 -4.20 -25.80 -17.34
C GLN A 68 -3.93 -26.57 -18.64
N GLU A 69 -4.64 -27.66 -18.89
CA GLU A 69 -4.54 -28.44 -20.12
C GLU A 69 -4.93 -27.59 -21.33
N ARG A 70 -6.04 -26.86 -21.27
CA ARG A 70 -6.47 -25.97 -22.36
C ARG A 70 -5.42 -24.90 -22.71
N ILE A 71 -4.77 -24.30 -21.73
CA ILE A 71 -3.74 -23.26 -21.97
C ILE A 71 -2.36 -23.84 -22.30
N ARG A 72 -2.14 -25.14 -22.08
CA ARG A 72 -0.87 -25.83 -22.38
C ARG A 72 -0.98 -26.77 -23.58
N GLY A 73 -2.15 -26.88 -24.20
CA GLY A 73 -2.36 -27.71 -25.37
C GLY A 73 -1.44 -27.36 -26.55
N GLU A 74 -0.84 -26.16 -26.58
CA GLU A 74 0.19 -25.85 -27.58
C GLU A 74 1.51 -26.63 -27.40
N TRP A 75 1.69 -27.34 -26.28
CA TRP A 75 2.89 -28.13 -25.96
C TRP A 75 2.72 -29.62 -26.28
N ASP A 76 1.49 -30.10 -26.51
CA ASP A 76 1.18 -31.51 -26.74
C ASP A 76 1.47 -31.98 -28.19
N GLY A 77 1.87 -31.05 -29.07
CA GLY A 77 2.20 -31.31 -30.47
C GLY A 77 3.67 -31.63 -30.77
N ARG A 78 4.43 -32.22 -29.83
CA ARG A 78 5.82 -32.67 -30.07
C ARG A 78 5.95 -34.19 -30.05
#